data_AF-A0A4U3MEZ2-F1
#
_entry.id   AF-A0A4U3MEZ2-F1
#
_cell.length_a   1.000
_cell.length_b   1.000
_cell.length_c   1.000
_cell.angle_alpha   90.00
_cell.angle_beta   90.00
_cell.angle_gamma   90.00
#
_symmetry.space_group_name_H-M   'P 1'
#
loop_
_entity.id
_entity.type
_entity.pdbx_description
1 polymer ?
#
loop_
_entity_poly.entity_id
_entity_poly.type
_entity_poly.pdbx_seq_one_letter_code
_entity_poly.pdbx_strand_id
1 'polypeptide(L)'
;MSSDGLWRMVRIGVVGLLLAAAVAGLVFGDAWLWTAVQWSPPPFLEFYGVDEFDVATIVALLGAAVLKAAFVWSILRPPMRGPVTRREKALRLLLYAVVAYGLVGWLPMGLLPDAVVAVFLLVLWTAVDVLFLLVIRWRSRLLRATAGVLFTVELIGLANEVLDELDLPELGPRGYVDLVWFAAGAGVTVVTLAGQRRDGRWSGGTLVAGWSSLGVQALSFALYLLTGGRIPGPPLPVTVLMDAAEFVSLVWIAATAREMPADRRPMRPSPARRRLTRAATAIVAVVPLMALVHPEQTPHLTFSGWSTDCYDGRGFGDLNPAEREAAFLCRARSVEGGPPLFPDTLSDQGVLAYGRALCHARDRDEQEAILTRAGSEQPAGGADPSHLVYVCPEIVGKSQPDLLLTAEETEAADAAWLAEENARCRDPWPRTKGVVQASVKYFLFADGDPGYMVYDPDDETPGPTMEEAMDELFASDDAIVAADGSAALIGHVADVIDLCLTVKAFRTPPPKRTAGWDHVAEVPIVSRTGQLTVPEMSYDGVGAGAPIPNLAIEGEGRYRLRVYVRVRAGEEQHLVVVFPGTSKKRLKLR
;
A
#
# COMPACT_ATOMS: atom_id res chain seq x y z
N MET A 1 -12.16 51.04 -9.34
CA MET A 1 -13.01 49.99 -8.73
C MET A 1 -12.60 49.82 -7.28
N SER A 2 -13.50 49.89 -6.30
CA SER A 2 -13.10 49.71 -4.89
C SER A 2 -12.60 48.28 -4.67
N SER A 3 -11.63 48.09 -3.77
CA SER A 3 -11.13 46.76 -3.38
C SER A 3 -12.25 45.80 -2.98
N ASP A 4 -13.33 46.36 -2.43
CA ASP A 4 -14.49 45.62 -1.94
C ASP A 4 -15.36 45.13 -3.10
N GLY A 5 -15.42 45.86 -4.22
CA GLY A 5 -16.12 45.46 -5.44
C GLY A 5 -15.44 44.30 -6.16
N LEU A 6 -14.11 44.35 -6.28
CA LEU A 6 -13.32 43.27 -6.88
C LEU A 6 -13.48 41.96 -6.09
N TRP A 7 -13.35 42.02 -4.75
CA TRP A 7 -13.49 40.84 -3.90
C TRP A 7 -14.88 40.20 -3.98
N ARG A 8 -15.92 41.02 -4.10
CA ARG A 8 -17.29 40.52 -4.26
C ARG A 8 -17.47 39.75 -5.56
N MET A 9 -16.89 40.24 -6.66
CA MET A 9 -16.94 39.55 -7.97
C MET A 9 -16.16 38.24 -7.95
N VAL A 10 -14.92 38.25 -7.43
CA VAL A 10 -14.11 37.03 -7.30
C VAL A 10 -14.85 35.98 -6.48
N ARG A 11 -15.43 36.37 -5.34
CA ARG A 11 -16.16 35.45 -4.47
C ARG A 11 -17.40 34.84 -5.14
N ILE A 12 -18.18 35.65 -5.87
CA ILE A 12 -19.35 35.17 -6.61
C ILE A 12 -18.92 34.23 -7.75
N GLY A 13 -17.87 34.61 -8.50
CA GLY A 13 -17.35 33.82 -9.61
C GLY A 13 -16.84 32.45 -9.17
N VAL A 14 -16.01 32.39 -8.13
CA VAL A 14 -15.44 31.12 -7.62
C VAL A 14 -16.54 30.20 -7.09
N VAL A 15 -17.47 30.72 -6.29
CA VAL A 15 -18.57 29.90 -5.75
C VAL A 15 -19.53 29.45 -6.84
N GLY A 16 -19.83 30.32 -7.81
CA GLY A 16 -20.64 29.96 -8.97
C GLY A 16 -19.99 28.87 -9.82
N LEU A 17 -18.68 28.94 -10.04
CA LEU A 17 -17.92 27.93 -10.78
C LEU A 17 -17.95 26.57 -10.08
N LEU A 18 -17.76 26.52 -8.76
CA LEU A 18 -17.81 25.28 -7.99
C LEU A 18 -19.18 24.59 -8.09
N LEU A 19 -20.26 25.35 -7.94
CA LEU A 19 -21.61 24.81 -8.05
C LEU A 19 -21.94 24.40 -9.50
N ALA A 20 -21.51 25.17 -10.49
CA ALA A 20 -21.68 24.84 -11.89
C ALA A 20 -20.91 23.56 -12.28
N ALA A 21 -19.70 23.36 -11.75
CA ALA A 21 -18.91 22.16 -11.97
C ALA A 21 -19.59 20.92 -11.38
N ALA A 22 -20.16 21.01 -10.17
CA ALA A 22 -20.92 19.90 -9.58
C ALA A 22 -22.17 19.55 -10.41
N VAL A 23 -22.91 20.55 -10.91
CA VAL A 23 -24.06 20.33 -11.80
C VAL A 23 -23.62 19.72 -13.14
N ALA A 24 -22.50 20.16 -13.71
CA ALA A 24 -21.94 19.55 -14.91
C ALA A 24 -21.51 18.10 -14.66
N GLY A 25 -20.90 17.81 -13.52
CA GLY A 25 -20.52 16.46 -13.11
C GLY A 25 -21.70 15.49 -13.12
N LEU A 26 -22.87 15.89 -12.60
CA LEU A 26 -24.10 15.09 -12.69
C LEU A 26 -24.51 14.73 -14.13
N VAL A 27 -24.16 15.55 -15.11
CA VAL A 27 -24.50 15.33 -16.52
C VAL A 27 -23.45 14.48 -17.23
N PHE A 28 -22.17 14.63 -16.86
CA PHE A 28 -21.05 13.95 -17.51
C PHE A 28 -20.63 12.62 -16.86
N GLY A 29 -21.18 12.28 -15.69
CA GLY A 29 -20.97 11.01 -15.01
C GLY A 29 -20.23 11.12 -13.68
N ASP A 30 -20.21 10.01 -12.93
CA ASP A 30 -19.75 9.94 -11.54
C ASP A 30 -18.31 10.41 -11.33
N ALA A 31 -17.40 10.03 -12.24
CA ALA A 31 -16.01 10.48 -12.18
C ALA A 31 -15.85 12.01 -12.26
N TRP A 32 -16.69 12.67 -13.07
CA TRP A 32 -16.68 14.13 -13.19
C TRP A 32 -17.33 14.81 -11.99
N LEU A 33 -18.39 14.21 -11.43
CA LEU A 33 -18.99 14.68 -10.18
C LEU A 33 -17.99 14.58 -9.02
N TRP A 34 -17.29 13.46 -8.89
CA TRP A 34 -16.22 13.27 -7.92
C TRP A 34 -15.14 14.33 -8.07
N THR A 35 -14.59 14.48 -9.28
CA THR A 35 -13.55 15.49 -9.56
C THR A 35 -14.01 16.90 -9.20
N ALA A 36 -15.25 17.27 -9.53
CA ALA A 36 -15.79 18.60 -9.25
C ALA A 36 -15.95 18.89 -7.75
N VAL A 37 -16.28 17.88 -6.95
CA VAL A 37 -16.61 18.03 -5.52
C VAL A 37 -15.41 17.77 -4.62
N GLN A 38 -14.63 16.73 -4.91
CA GLN A 38 -13.46 16.32 -4.13
C GLN A 38 -12.18 17.01 -4.58
N TRP A 39 -12.20 17.64 -5.75
CA TRP A 39 -11.04 18.29 -6.37
C TRP A 39 -9.90 17.33 -6.67
N SER A 40 -10.17 16.02 -6.62
CA SER A 40 -9.23 14.95 -6.92
C SER A 40 -9.36 14.45 -8.35
N PRO A 41 -8.24 14.04 -8.97
CA PRO A 41 -8.28 13.56 -10.33
C PRO A 41 -8.96 12.18 -10.39
N PRO A 42 -9.59 11.82 -11.54
CA PRO A 42 -10.33 10.57 -11.70
C PRO A 42 -9.60 9.28 -11.28
N PRO A 43 -8.27 9.11 -11.44
CA PRO A 43 -7.58 7.90 -11.00
C PRO A 43 -7.69 7.61 -9.50
N PHE A 44 -7.92 8.63 -8.65
CA PHE A 44 -8.19 8.39 -7.22
C PHE A 44 -9.53 7.67 -6.98
N LEU A 45 -10.45 7.70 -7.95
CA LEU A 45 -11.72 6.98 -7.89
C LEU A 45 -11.53 5.48 -8.12
N GLU A 46 -10.57 5.10 -8.98
CA GLU A 46 -10.23 3.68 -9.25
C GLU A 46 -9.74 2.98 -7.99
N PHE A 47 -9.07 3.69 -7.07
CA PHE A 47 -8.67 3.17 -5.76
C PHE A 47 -9.87 2.67 -4.93
N TYR A 48 -11.04 3.28 -5.08
CA TYR A 48 -12.25 2.85 -4.36
C TYR A 48 -12.99 1.71 -5.06
N GLY A 49 -12.56 1.28 -6.26
CA GLY A 49 -13.10 0.12 -6.97
C GLY A 49 -14.60 0.22 -7.31
N VAL A 50 -15.13 1.43 -7.50
CA VAL A 50 -16.56 1.65 -7.71
C VAL A 50 -16.86 1.90 -9.19
N ASP A 51 -17.62 1.01 -9.81
CA ASP A 51 -18.07 1.16 -11.20
C ASP A 51 -19.18 2.22 -11.37
N GLU A 52 -20.06 2.37 -10.38
CA GLU A 52 -21.16 3.35 -10.37
C GLU A 52 -21.50 3.80 -8.93
N PHE A 53 -21.75 5.09 -8.73
CA PHE A 53 -22.12 5.63 -7.42
C PHE A 53 -23.57 5.31 -7.06
N ASP A 54 -23.76 4.83 -5.83
CA ASP A 54 -25.10 4.70 -5.27
C ASP A 54 -25.75 6.07 -5.02
N VAL A 55 -27.08 6.06 -4.88
CA VAL A 55 -27.87 7.29 -4.66
C VAL A 55 -27.39 8.03 -3.40
N ALA A 56 -26.96 7.29 -2.37
CA ALA A 56 -26.45 7.88 -1.14
C ALA A 56 -25.16 8.69 -1.37
N THR A 57 -24.23 8.17 -2.17
CA THR A 57 -22.97 8.82 -2.53
C THR A 57 -23.21 10.05 -3.39
N ILE A 58 -24.10 9.97 -4.38
CA ILE A 58 -24.47 11.13 -5.21
C ILE A 58 -25.06 12.23 -4.33
N VAL A 59 -25.98 11.90 -3.42
CA VAL A 59 -26.57 12.87 -2.49
C VAL A 59 -25.51 13.47 -1.56
N ALA A 60 -24.58 12.66 -1.05
CA ALA A 60 -23.47 13.12 -0.21
C ALA A 60 -22.54 14.08 -0.97
N LEU A 61 -22.18 13.77 -2.22
CA LEU A 61 -21.37 14.64 -3.09
C LEU A 61 -22.05 15.98 -3.33
N LEU A 62 -23.35 16.00 -3.63
CA LEU A 62 -24.08 17.25 -3.81
C LEU A 62 -24.15 18.06 -2.50
N GLY A 63 -24.36 17.39 -1.36
CA GLY A 63 -24.30 18.01 -0.05
C GLY A 63 -22.92 18.62 0.24
N ALA A 64 -21.86 17.87 -0.03
CA ALA A 64 -20.47 18.30 0.12
C ALA A 64 -20.14 19.49 -0.78
N ALA A 65 -20.62 19.51 -2.03
CA ALA A 65 -20.44 20.62 -2.96
C ALA A 65 -21.02 21.93 -2.41
N VAL A 66 -22.25 21.90 -1.91
CA VAL A 66 -22.92 23.05 -1.31
C VAL A 66 -22.19 23.51 -0.04
N LEU A 67 -21.74 22.56 0.78
CA LEU A 67 -21.02 22.84 2.02
C LEU A 67 -19.65 23.49 1.74
N LYS A 68 -18.85 22.92 0.84
CA LYS A 68 -17.55 23.47 0.39
C LYS A 68 -17.74 24.86 -0.23
N ALA A 69 -18.76 25.06 -1.06
CA ALA A 69 -19.10 26.38 -1.60
C ALA A 69 -19.39 27.43 -0.50
N ALA A 70 -20.12 27.06 0.55
CA ALA A 70 -20.39 27.93 1.70
C ALA A 70 -19.12 28.23 2.53
N PHE A 71 -18.22 27.26 2.67
CA PHE A 71 -16.93 27.44 3.34
C PHE A 71 -15.99 28.33 2.53
N VAL A 72 -15.85 28.12 1.22
CA VAL A 72 -15.08 28.98 0.30
C VAL A 72 -15.61 30.41 0.35
N TRP A 73 -16.93 30.60 0.33
CA TRP A 73 -17.54 31.93 0.51
C TRP A 73 -17.10 32.61 1.82
N SER A 74 -16.96 31.84 2.90
CA SER A 74 -16.55 32.33 4.22
C SER A 74 -15.04 32.61 4.32
N ILE A 75 -14.23 31.81 3.64
CA ILE A 75 -12.78 31.96 3.49
C ILE A 75 -12.46 33.24 2.71
N LEU A 76 -13.12 33.47 1.56
CA LEU A 76 -12.88 34.61 0.65
C LEU A 76 -13.43 35.95 1.15
N ARG A 77 -13.77 36.09 2.43
CA ARG A 77 -14.15 37.40 2.99
C ARG A 77 -12.91 38.29 3.13
N PRO A 78 -13.03 39.59 2.83
CA PRO A 78 -11.87 40.48 2.84
C PRO A 78 -11.22 40.57 4.23
N PRO A 79 -9.89 40.71 4.30
CA PRO A 79 -9.16 40.91 5.55
C PRO A 79 -9.66 42.16 6.28
N MET A 80 -9.72 42.14 7.61
CA MET A 80 -10.09 43.35 8.36
C MET A 80 -9.01 44.41 8.23
N ARG A 81 -9.44 45.66 7.98
CA ARG A 81 -8.55 46.82 7.91
C ARG A 81 -8.10 47.21 9.33
N GLY A 82 -6.81 47.50 9.48
CA GLY A 82 -6.22 47.96 10.75
C GLY A 82 -4.70 47.80 10.74
N PRO A 83 -3.99 48.47 11.66
CA PRO A 83 -2.55 48.31 11.79
C PRO A 83 -2.21 46.87 12.18
N VAL A 84 -1.15 46.34 11.57
CA VAL A 84 -0.57 45.03 11.89
C VAL A 84 0.93 45.18 12.05
N THR A 85 1.48 44.53 13.07
CA THR A 85 2.93 44.41 13.27
C THR A 85 3.56 43.54 12.17
N ARG A 86 4.90 43.59 12.04
CA ARG A 86 5.63 42.74 11.08
C ARG A 86 5.37 41.25 11.30
N ARG A 87 5.29 40.81 12.57
CA ARG A 87 5.01 39.41 12.94
C ARG A 87 3.58 39.00 12.60
N GLU A 88 2.60 39.86 12.87
CA GLU A 88 1.20 39.62 12.49
C GLU A 88 1.02 39.57 10.97
N LYS A 89 1.72 40.44 10.23
CA LYS A 89 1.70 40.40 8.76
C LYS A 89 2.28 39.08 8.23
N ALA A 90 3.38 38.60 8.81
CA ALA A 90 3.99 37.32 8.45
C ALA A 90 3.05 36.15 8.76
N LEU A 91 2.50 36.09 9.99
CA LEU A 91 1.56 35.02 10.37
C LEU A 91 0.32 35.04 9.48
N ARG A 92 -0.26 36.21 9.20
CA ARG A 92 -1.39 36.33 8.28
C ARG A 92 -1.05 35.77 6.89
N LEU A 93 0.14 36.07 6.36
CA LEU A 93 0.57 35.57 5.05
C LEU A 93 0.69 34.04 5.06
N LEU A 94 1.33 33.46 6.08
CA LEU A 94 1.49 32.01 6.18
C LEU A 94 0.16 31.29 6.37
N LEU A 95 -0.75 31.81 7.20
CA LEU A 95 -2.09 31.23 7.35
C LEU A 95 -2.89 31.27 6.03
N TYR A 96 -2.74 32.32 5.22
CA TYR A 96 -3.33 32.33 3.88
C TYR A 96 -2.61 31.38 2.91
N ALA A 97 -1.30 31.14 3.08
CA ALA A 97 -0.59 30.11 2.32
C ALA A 97 -1.10 28.70 2.66
N VAL A 98 -1.34 28.40 3.94
CA VAL A 98 -1.98 27.14 4.39
C VAL A 98 -3.38 27.00 3.78
N VAL A 99 -4.18 28.08 3.79
CA VAL A 99 -5.51 28.07 3.16
C VAL A 99 -5.43 27.86 1.65
N ALA A 100 -4.47 28.48 0.96
CA ALA A 100 -4.28 28.29 -0.47
C ALA A 100 -3.84 26.85 -0.79
N TYR A 101 -2.94 26.29 0.02
CA TYR A 101 -2.51 24.91 -0.07
C TYR A 101 -3.71 23.95 0.03
N GLY A 102 -4.50 24.05 1.10
CA GLY A 102 -5.66 23.19 1.32
C GLY A 102 -6.80 23.37 0.30
N LEU A 103 -6.88 24.50 -0.40
CA LEU A 103 -7.89 24.71 -1.44
C LEU A 103 -7.45 24.22 -2.83
N VAL A 104 -6.22 24.53 -3.23
CA VAL A 104 -5.78 24.32 -4.62
C VAL A 104 -4.32 23.92 -4.74
N GLY A 105 -3.49 24.19 -3.72
CA GLY A 105 -2.05 23.95 -3.80
C GLY A 105 -1.67 22.47 -3.73
N TRP A 106 -2.56 21.61 -3.23
CA TRP A 106 -2.30 20.18 -3.18
C TRP A 106 -2.19 19.52 -4.57
N LEU A 107 -2.95 20.00 -5.57
CA LEU A 107 -2.91 19.51 -6.96
C LEU A 107 -1.52 19.61 -7.61
N PRO A 108 -0.88 20.80 -7.66
CA PRO A 108 0.47 20.92 -8.21
C PRO A 108 1.54 20.32 -7.30
N MET A 109 1.29 20.23 -5.99
CA MET A 109 2.25 19.62 -5.05
C MET A 109 2.27 18.09 -5.18
N GLY A 110 1.17 17.45 -5.57
CA GLY A 110 1.14 16.03 -5.95
C GLY A 110 1.94 15.69 -7.22
N LEU A 111 2.52 16.69 -7.90
CA LEU A 111 3.49 16.48 -8.98
C LEU A 111 4.95 16.52 -8.49
N LEU A 112 5.17 16.92 -7.24
CA LEU A 112 6.49 16.92 -6.61
C LEU A 112 6.69 15.57 -5.89
N PRO A 113 7.94 15.15 -5.67
CA PRO A 113 8.22 14.00 -4.82
C PRO A 113 7.65 14.21 -3.41
N ASP A 114 7.10 13.16 -2.81
CA ASP A 114 6.41 13.21 -1.51
C ASP A 114 7.30 13.78 -0.40
N ALA A 115 8.59 13.41 -0.37
CA ALA A 115 9.59 13.99 0.52
C ALA A 115 9.69 15.53 0.43
N VAL A 116 9.57 16.12 -0.77
CA VAL A 116 9.60 17.58 -0.96
C VAL A 116 8.35 18.22 -0.37
N VAL A 117 7.20 17.58 -0.53
CA VAL A 117 5.92 18.04 0.03
C VAL A 117 5.97 17.98 1.56
N ALA A 118 6.43 16.86 2.13
CA ALA A 118 6.56 16.67 3.57
C ALA A 118 7.50 17.72 4.19
N VAL A 119 8.69 17.96 3.59
CA VAL A 119 9.62 18.99 4.05
C VAL A 119 9.02 20.39 3.96
N PHE A 120 8.30 20.71 2.88
CA PHE A 120 7.62 21.98 2.73
C PHE A 120 6.57 22.20 3.85
N LEU A 121 5.75 21.18 4.13
CA LEU A 121 4.74 21.23 5.19
C LEU A 121 5.36 21.40 6.57
N LEU A 122 6.43 20.65 6.87
CA LEU A 122 7.18 20.78 8.12
C LEU A 122 7.71 22.20 8.31
N VAL A 123 8.32 22.79 7.28
CA VAL A 123 8.84 24.17 7.32
C VAL A 123 7.70 25.19 7.50
N LEU A 124 6.60 25.02 6.77
CA LEU A 124 5.44 25.90 6.82
C LEU A 124 4.81 25.90 8.22
N TRP A 125 4.53 24.73 8.79
CA TRP A 125 3.92 24.58 10.11
C TRP A 125 4.85 25.06 11.22
N THR A 126 6.15 24.74 11.16
CA THR A 126 7.15 25.27 12.10
C THR A 126 7.10 26.81 12.17
N ALA A 127 7.05 27.47 11.01
CA ALA A 127 6.98 28.93 10.95
C ALA A 127 5.66 29.49 11.51
N VAL A 128 4.53 28.81 11.25
CA VAL A 128 3.21 29.16 11.77
C VAL A 128 3.19 29.06 13.30
N ASP A 129 3.68 27.97 13.88
CA ASP A 129 3.64 27.71 15.32
C ASP A 129 4.51 28.67 16.12
N VAL A 130 5.73 28.91 15.64
CA VAL A 130 6.63 29.91 16.22
C VAL A 130 5.95 31.29 16.20
N LEU A 131 5.30 31.65 15.10
CA LEU A 131 4.60 32.93 15.01
C LEU A 131 3.32 32.95 15.86
N PHE A 132 2.59 31.85 16.03
CA PHE A 132 1.48 31.78 16.99
C PHE A 132 1.95 32.01 18.42
N LEU A 133 3.06 31.40 18.85
CA LEU A 133 3.66 31.64 20.16
C LEU A 133 4.05 33.10 20.39
N LEU A 134 4.46 33.80 19.33
CA LEU A 134 4.91 35.19 19.39
C LEU A 134 3.78 36.22 19.23
N VAL A 135 2.75 35.92 18.44
CA VAL A 135 1.66 36.85 18.11
C VAL A 135 0.52 36.75 19.12
N ILE A 136 0.17 35.56 19.59
CA ILE A 136 -0.87 35.40 20.61
C ILE A 136 -0.36 35.96 21.94
N ARG A 137 -1.15 36.83 22.56
CA ARG A 137 -0.85 37.40 23.88
C ARG A 137 -1.19 36.40 24.99
N TRP A 138 -0.30 35.45 25.21
CA TRP A 138 -0.42 34.46 26.27
C TRP A 138 -0.39 35.13 27.65
N ARG A 139 -1.55 35.29 28.28
CA ARG A 139 -1.66 35.86 29.64
C ARG A 139 -1.03 34.99 30.73
N SER A 140 -0.83 33.69 30.46
CA SER A 140 -0.23 32.73 31.38
C SER A 140 1.05 32.16 30.78
N ARG A 141 2.14 32.18 31.56
CA ARG A 141 3.41 31.53 31.19
C ARG A 141 3.23 30.03 31.01
N LEU A 142 2.42 29.40 31.87
CA LEU A 142 2.12 27.97 31.79
C LEU A 142 1.45 27.65 30.45
N LEU A 143 0.42 28.43 30.07
CA LEU A 143 -0.30 28.21 28.82
C LEU A 143 0.62 28.33 27.59
N ARG A 144 1.54 29.31 27.61
CA ARG A 144 2.55 29.47 26.55
C ARG A 144 3.53 28.30 26.49
N ALA A 145 3.99 27.82 27.65
CA ALA A 145 4.88 26.66 27.72
C ALA A 145 4.18 25.39 27.23
N THR A 146 2.93 25.15 27.66
CA THR A 146 2.09 24.04 27.17
C THR A 146 1.91 24.11 25.66
N ALA A 147 1.63 25.30 25.11
CA ALA A 147 1.54 25.48 23.66
C ALA A 147 2.85 25.13 22.95
N GLY A 148 4.00 25.60 23.48
CA GLY A 148 5.31 25.27 22.91
C GLY A 148 5.62 23.78 22.91
N VAL A 149 5.27 23.06 23.98
CA VAL A 149 5.42 21.60 24.05
C VAL A 149 4.53 20.91 23.02
N LEU A 150 3.24 21.27 22.96
CA LEU A 150 2.31 20.64 22.02
C LEU A 150 2.69 20.90 20.56
N PHE A 151 3.08 22.13 20.21
CA PHE A 151 3.61 22.45 18.87
C PHE A 151 4.88 21.62 18.58
N THR A 152 5.76 21.41 19.56
CA THR A 152 6.96 20.59 19.34
C THR A 152 6.59 19.13 19.03
N VAL A 153 5.63 18.56 19.76
CA VAL A 153 5.16 17.18 19.49
C VAL A 153 4.50 17.08 18.11
N GLU A 154 3.71 18.08 17.73
CA GLU A 154 3.17 18.24 16.37
C GLU A 154 4.24 18.60 15.32
N LEU A 155 5.49 18.90 15.64
CA LEU A 155 6.53 18.99 14.60
C LEU A 155 7.33 17.68 14.52
N ILE A 156 7.37 16.90 15.60
CA ILE A 156 8.05 15.61 15.65
C ILE A 156 7.36 14.58 14.75
N GLY A 157 6.03 14.50 14.72
CA GLY A 157 5.37 13.55 13.79
C GLY A 157 5.42 13.98 12.32
N LEU A 158 5.38 15.28 11.98
CA LEU A 158 5.63 15.77 10.61
C LEU A 158 7.08 15.47 10.21
N ALA A 159 8.01 15.52 11.16
CA ALA A 159 9.38 15.08 10.92
C ALA A 159 9.47 13.56 10.74
N ASN A 160 8.64 12.76 11.42
CA ASN A 160 8.56 11.31 11.19
C ASN A 160 8.09 10.99 9.77
N GLU A 161 7.09 11.72 9.26
CA GLU A 161 6.63 11.61 7.87
C GLU A 161 7.76 11.90 6.88
N VAL A 162 8.58 12.93 7.14
CA VAL A 162 9.78 13.20 6.33
C VAL A 162 10.82 12.07 6.41
N LEU A 163 10.96 11.39 7.55
CA LEU A 163 11.88 10.26 7.68
C LEU A 163 11.39 9.04 6.90
N ASP A 164 10.08 8.75 6.97
CA ASP A 164 9.42 7.68 6.21
C ASP A 164 9.64 7.88 4.70
N GLU A 165 9.34 9.08 4.18
CA GLU A 165 9.50 9.43 2.75
C GLU A 165 10.96 9.47 2.25
N LEU A 166 11.94 9.40 3.15
CA LEU A 166 13.37 9.37 2.83
C LEU A 166 13.99 7.98 3.07
N ASP A 167 13.17 6.96 3.36
CA ASP A 167 13.60 5.61 3.74
C ASP A 167 14.60 5.62 4.93
N LEU A 168 14.38 6.53 5.89
CA LEU A 168 15.21 6.68 7.09
C LEU A 168 14.54 6.03 8.30
N PRO A 169 15.32 5.63 9.33
CA PRO A 169 14.75 5.02 10.54
C PRO A 169 13.69 5.91 11.20
N GLU A 170 12.45 5.41 11.26
CA GLU A 170 11.32 6.06 11.92
C GLU A 170 11.52 6.17 13.45
N LEU A 171 10.79 7.10 14.07
CA LEU A 171 10.87 7.38 15.52
C LEU A 171 10.15 6.33 16.39
N GLY A 172 9.42 5.40 15.79
CA GLY A 172 8.72 4.32 16.48
C GLY A 172 7.72 3.61 15.58
N PRO A 173 6.96 2.63 16.10
CA PRO A 173 5.96 1.94 15.29
C PRO A 173 4.87 2.92 14.83
N ARG A 174 4.59 2.93 13.53
CA ARG A 174 3.66 3.85 12.83
C ARG A 174 2.38 4.14 13.59
N GLY A 175 1.66 3.10 14.04
CA GLY A 175 0.39 3.26 14.75
C GLY A 175 0.47 4.06 16.07
N TYR A 176 1.58 3.98 16.81
CA TYR A 176 1.78 4.80 18.01
C TYR A 176 2.12 6.25 17.67
N VAL A 177 2.94 6.46 16.64
CA VAL A 177 3.30 7.80 16.17
C VAL A 177 2.05 8.53 15.69
N ASP A 178 1.21 7.87 14.88
CA ASP A 178 -0.06 8.43 14.38
C ASP A 178 -1.01 8.78 15.52
N LEU A 179 -1.16 7.90 16.51
CA LEU A 179 -2.01 8.14 17.67
C LEU A 179 -1.55 9.38 18.46
N VAL A 180 -0.25 9.48 18.72
CA VAL A 180 0.35 10.62 19.43
C VAL A 180 0.21 11.89 18.60
N TRP A 181 0.39 11.78 17.28
CA TRP A 181 0.23 12.86 16.32
C TRP A 181 -1.18 13.45 16.34
N PHE A 182 -2.21 12.61 16.19
CA PHE A 182 -3.60 13.05 16.24
C PHE A 182 -3.94 13.70 17.58
N ALA A 183 -3.51 13.09 18.69
CA ALA A 183 -3.72 13.66 20.03
C ALA A 183 -3.02 15.02 20.19
N ALA A 184 -1.83 15.17 19.63
CA ALA A 184 -1.07 16.42 19.63
C ALA A 184 -1.77 17.51 18.81
N GLY A 185 -2.21 17.23 17.59
CA GLY A 185 -2.94 18.18 16.73
C GLY A 185 -4.25 18.68 17.38
N ALA A 186 -4.99 17.79 18.05
CA ALA A 186 -6.16 18.18 18.84
C ALA A 186 -5.76 19.08 20.03
N GLY A 187 -4.68 18.74 20.73
CA GLY A 187 -4.12 19.55 21.82
C GLY A 187 -3.68 20.94 21.37
N VAL A 188 -3.00 21.03 20.23
CA VAL A 188 -2.57 22.27 19.55
C VAL A 188 -3.77 23.15 19.22
N THR A 189 -4.84 22.57 18.67
CA THR A 189 -6.08 23.30 18.38
C THR A 189 -6.70 23.84 19.67
N VAL A 190 -6.81 23.03 20.73
CA VAL A 190 -7.36 23.44 22.03
C VAL A 190 -6.55 24.59 22.66
N VAL A 191 -5.23 24.46 22.72
CA VAL A 191 -4.37 25.45 23.38
C VAL A 191 -4.35 26.77 22.57
N THR A 192 -4.38 26.69 21.25
CA THR A 192 -4.49 27.86 20.36
C THR A 192 -5.81 28.57 20.56
N LEU A 193 -6.95 27.85 20.62
CA LEU A 193 -8.26 28.45 20.91
C LEU A 193 -8.32 29.08 22.29
N ALA A 194 -7.72 28.45 23.30
CA ALA A 194 -7.61 29.01 24.64
C ALA A 194 -6.79 30.32 24.63
N GLY A 195 -5.66 30.33 23.90
CA GLY A 195 -4.84 31.51 23.66
C GLY A 195 -5.61 32.64 22.97
N GLN A 196 -6.25 32.35 21.83
CA GLN A 196 -7.05 33.30 21.06
C GLN A 196 -8.19 33.89 21.89
N ARG A 197 -8.90 33.06 22.65
CA ARG A 197 -9.98 33.50 23.55
C ARG A 197 -9.47 34.44 24.64
N ARG A 198 -8.30 34.18 25.21
CA ARG A 198 -7.70 34.99 26.30
C ARG A 198 -7.11 36.29 25.80
N ASP A 199 -6.58 36.30 24.59
CA ASP A 199 -6.11 37.49 23.88
C ASP A 199 -7.28 38.43 23.58
N GLY A 200 -8.40 37.86 23.12
CA GLY A 200 -9.68 38.57 22.97
C GLY A 200 -9.82 39.37 21.67
N ARG A 201 -8.83 39.34 20.77
CA ARG A 201 -8.91 39.94 19.43
C ARG A 201 -9.86 39.19 18.49
N TRP A 202 -9.91 37.87 18.61
CA TRP A 202 -10.71 37.02 17.74
C TRP A 202 -12.19 37.03 18.14
N SER A 203 -13.04 37.10 17.12
CA SER A 203 -14.48 37.10 17.26
C SER A 203 -15.00 35.77 17.77
N GLY A 204 -16.22 35.79 18.34
CA GLY A 204 -16.91 34.55 18.70
C GLY A 204 -17.12 33.61 17.51
N GLY A 205 -17.23 34.14 16.29
CA GLY A 205 -17.38 33.33 15.07
C GLY A 205 -16.11 32.54 14.76
N THR A 206 -14.94 33.18 14.86
CA THR A 206 -13.64 32.50 14.67
C THR A 206 -13.44 31.41 15.73
N LEU A 207 -13.76 31.70 16.99
CA LEU A 207 -13.65 30.70 18.06
C LEU A 207 -14.61 29.53 17.84
N VAL A 208 -15.85 29.79 17.40
CA VAL A 208 -16.81 28.72 17.07
C VAL A 208 -16.30 27.87 15.91
N ALA A 209 -15.77 28.48 14.83
CA ALA A 209 -15.20 27.73 13.72
C ALA A 209 -14.05 26.82 14.17
N GLY A 210 -13.17 27.29 15.05
CA GLY A 210 -12.09 26.45 15.58
C GLY A 210 -12.58 25.33 16.51
N TRP A 211 -13.58 25.58 17.37
CA TRP A 211 -14.18 24.50 18.15
C TRP A 211 -14.91 23.48 17.27
N SER A 212 -15.54 23.91 16.17
CA SER A 212 -16.11 23.02 15.18
C SER A 212 -15.03 22.19 14.48
N SER A 213 -13.89 22.80 14.14
CA SER A 213 -12.72 22.10 13.57
C SER A 213 -12.23 20.99 14.50
N LEU A 214 -12.11 21.29 15.81
CA LEU A 214 -11.75 20.29 16.80
C LEU A 214 -12.78 19.16 16.88
N GLY A 215 -14.07 19.47 16.75
CA GLY A 215 -15.15 18.47 16.71
C GLY A 215 -15.01 17.54 15.51
N VAL A 216 -14.67 18.07 14.34
CA VAL A 216 -14.41 17.27 13.12
C VAL A 216 -13.18 16.39 13.32
N GLN A 217 -12.08 16.92 13.88
CA GLN A 217 -10.88 16.13 14.19
C GLN A 217 -11.20 15.00 15.18
N ALA A 218 -11.93 15.29 16.26
CA ALA A 218 -12.32 14.30 17.24
C ALA A 218 -13.24 13.22 16.65
N LEU A 219 -14.14 13.59 15.73
CA LEU A 219 -14.97 12.64 14.99
C LEU A 219 -14.13 11.76 14.06
N SER A 220 -13.21 12.36 13.29
CA SER A 220 -12.28 11.64 12.41
C SER A 220 -11.47 10.62 13.20
N PHE A 221 -10.96 11.05 14.37
CA PHE A 221 -10.21 10.21 15.27
C PHE A 221 -11.06 9.08 15.90
N ALA A 222 -12.30 9.39 16.29
CA ALA A 222 -13.21 8.38 16.81
C ALA A 222 -13.55 7.33 15.74
N LEU A 223 -13.78 7.75 14.49
CA LEU A 223 -13.98 6.85 13.36
C LEU A 223 -12.75 5.97 13.14
N TYR A 224 -11.55 6.55 13.14
CA TYR A 224 -10.29 5.83 13.02
C TYR A 224 -10.10 4.76 14.12
N LEU A 225 -10.41 5.10 15.37
CA LEU A 225 -10.35 4.14 16.48
C LEU A 225 -11.41 3.04 16.37
N LEU A 226 -12.63 3.39 15.95
CA LEU A 226 -13.73 2.43 15.80
C LEU A 226 -13.46 1.43 14.67
N THR A 227 -12.72 1.83 13.64
CA THR A 227 -12.28 0.93 12.57
C THR A 227 -11.00 0.17 12.95
N GLY A 228 -10.44 0.38 14.15
CA GLY A 228 -9.24 -0.33 14.61
C GLY A 228 -7.96 0.10 13.89
N GLY A 229 -7.89 1.33 13.39
CA GLY A 229 -6.74 1.87 12.66
C GLY A 229 -6.48 1.25 11.28
N ARG A 230 -7.15 0.14 10.98
CA ARG A 230 -7.24 -0.46 9.64
C ARG A 230 -8.51 0.08 9.03
N ILE A 231 -8.40 0.91 8.01
CA ILE A 231 -9.55 1.53 7.38
C ILE A 231 -10.09 0.54 6.32
N PRO A 232 -11.11 -0.32 6.57
CA PRO A 232 -12.11 -0.45 5.54
C PRO A 232 -12.67 0.97 5.39
N GLY A 233 -12.53 1.55 4.20
CA GLY A 233 -13.02 2.90 3.93
C GLY A 233 -14.38 3.08 4.57
N PRO A 234 -14.60 4.09 5.45
CA PRO A 234 -15.96 4.36 5.89
C PRO A 234 -16.82 4.48 4.62
N PRO A 235 -18.11 4.10 4.66
CA PRO A 235 -18.95 4.10 3.48
C PRO A 235 -18.71 5.38 2.69
N LEU A 236 -18.49 5.30 1.37
CA LEU A 236 -18.05 6.43 0.55
C LEU A 236 -18.81 7.76 0.83
N PRO A 237 -20.14 7.76 1.10
CA PRO A 237 -20.85 8.97 1.54
C PRO A 237 -20.28 9.64 2.81
N VAL A 238 -19.85 8.85 3.79
CA VAL A 238 -19.25 9.32 5.05
C VAL A 238 -17.90 9.97 4.76
N THR A 239 -17.04 9.33 3.96
CA THR A 239 -15.74 9.89 3.54
C THR A 239 -15.94 11.26 2.86
N VAL A 240 -16.86 11.32 1.90
CA VAL A 240 -17.20 12.56 1.19
C VAL A 240 -17.63 13.69 2.13
N LEU A 241 -18.45 13.37 3.13
CA LEU A 241 -18.91 14.35 4.11
C LEU A 241 -17.80 14.75 5.09
N MET A 242 -16.92 13.82 5.46
CA MET A 242 -15.76 14.09 6.31
C MET A 242 -14.77 15.03 5.63
N ASP A 243 -14.41 14.77 4.36
CA ASP A 243 -13.55 15.65 3.56
C ASP A 243 -14.14 17.07 3.45
N ALA A 244 -15.45 17.16 3.25
CA ALA A 244 -16.14 18.45 3.25
C ALA A 244 -16.12 19.12 4.63
N ALA A 245 -16.23 18.36 5.71
CA ALA A 245 -16.18 18.86 7.07
C ALA A 245 -14.78 19.36 7.47
N GLU A 246 -13.71 18.79 6.92
CA GLU A 246 -12.34 19.25 7.18
C GLU A 246 -12.09 20.70 6.75
N PHE A 247 -12.85 21.23 5.78
CA PHE A 247 -12.81 22.64 5.37
C PHE A 247 -13.18 23.61 6.51
N VAL A 248 -13.83 23.13 7.57
CA VAL A 248 -14.07 23.92 8.78
C VAL A 248 -12.74 24.41 9.39
N SER A 249 -11.68 23.61 9.31
CA SER A 249 -10.33 24.01 9.74
C SER A 249 -9.80 25.18 8.90
N LEU A 250 -9.95 25.13 7.58
CA LEU A 250 -9.56 26.20 6.66
C LEU A 250 -10.35 27.49 6.91
N VAL A 251 -11.65 27.37 7.23
CA VAL A 251 -12.48 28.52 7.63
C VAL A 251 -11.95 29.15 8.91
N TRP A 252 -11.57 28.34 9.91
CA TRP A 252 -10.98 28.84 11.15
C TRP A 252 -9.62 29.51 10.91
N ILE A 253 -8.74 28.92 10.11
CA ILE A 253 -7.42 29.47 9.75
C ILE A 253 -7.58 30.79 9.00
N ALA A 254 -8.44 30.85 7.98
CA ALA A 254 -8.71 32.06 7.22
C ALA A 254 -9.34 33.17 8.09
N ALA A 255 -10.24 32.81 8.99
CA ALA A 255 -10.82 33.74 9.94
C ALA A 255 -9.75 34.26 10.93
N THR A 256 -8.89 33.39 11.45
CA THR A 256 -7.78 33.77 12.32
C THR A 256 -6.85 34.78 11.64
N ALA A 257 -6.51 34.56 10.36
CA ALA A 257 -5.69 35.46 9.54
C ALA A 257 -6.37 36.82 9.31
N ARG A 258 -7.67 36.80 8.98
CA ARG A 258 -8.51 37.98 8.72
C ARG A 258 -8.65 38.88 9.95
N GLU A 259 -8.79 38.31 11.14
CA GLU A 259 -9.13 39.05 12.37
C GLU A 259 -7.94 39.50 13.21
N MET A 260 -6.71 39.37 12.68
CA MET A 260 -5.49 39.70 13.39
C MET A 260 -5.23 41.19 13.81
N PRO A 261 -5.81 42.26 13.20
CA PRO A 261 -5.51 43.65 13.59
C PRO A 261 -5.98 44.00 15.02
N ALA A 262 -5.20 44.84 15.72
CA ALA A 262 -5.19 44.93 17.19
C ALA A 262 -6.28 45.79 17.88
N ASP A 263 -7.02 46.64 17.17
CA ASP A 263 -7.69 47.79 17.83
C ASP A 263 -9.19 47.68 18.09
N ARG A 264 -9.81 46.50 17.90
CA ARG A 264 -11.21 46.32 18.28
C ARG A 264 -11.37 45.49 19.56
N ARG A 265 -11.99 46.11 20.57
CA ARG A 265 -12.68 45.36 21.62
C ARG A 265 -13.81 44.55 20.96
N PRO A 266 -13.90 43.24 21.19
CA PRO A 266 -14.93 42.42 20.58
C PRO A 266 -16.31 42.91 21.01
N MET A 267 -17.18 43.13 20.03
CA MET A 267 -18.59 43.40 20.26
C MET A 267 -19.18 42.16 20.95
N ARG A 268 -19.56 42.29 22.22
CA ARG A 268 -20.13 41.16 22.99
C ARG A 268 -21.37 40.66 22.24
N PRO A 269 -21.44 39.38 21.84
CA PRO A 269 -22.63 38.84 21.20
C PRO A 269 -23.81 38.88 22.17
N SER A 270 -25.01 39.18 21.65
CA SER A 270 -26.23 39.16 22.44
C SER A 270 -26.47 37.77 23.04
N PRO A 271 -27.09 37.67 24.24
CA PRO A 271 -27.31 36.39 24.93
C PRO A 271 -28.10 35.37 24.10
N ALA A 272 -28.97 35.83 23.19
CA ALA A 272 -29.72 34.99 22.25
C ALA A 272 -28.80 34.26 21.25
N ARG A 273 -27.86 34.98 20.63
CA ARG A 273 -26.88 34.38 19.70
C ARG A 273 -26.00 33.33 20.40
N ARG A 274 -25.67 33.56 21.66
CA ARG A 274 -24.84 32.65 22.47
C ARG A 274 -25.50 31.29 22.70
N ARG A 275 -26.83 31.26 22.91
CA ARG A 275 -27.61 30.02 23.05
C ARG A 275 -27.67 29.25 21.74
N LEU A 276 -27.88 29.96 20.62
CA LEU A 276 -27.96 29.34 19.30
C LEU A 276 -26.63 28.68 18.89
N THR A 277 -25.49 29.35 19.13
CA THR A 277 -24.17 28.76 18.88
C THR A 277 -23.89 27.54 19.76
N ARG A 278 -24.30 27.57 21.05
CA ARG A 278 -24.12 26.41 21.93
C ARG A 278 -24.95 25.21 21.47
N ALA A 279 -26.19 25.44 21.04
CA ALA A 279 -27.04 24.39 20.48
C ALA A 279 -26.44 23.81 19.19
N ALA A 280 -25.98 24.66 18.26
CA ALA A 280 -25.35 24.20 17.02
C ALA A 280 -24.06 23.40 17.28
N THR A 281 -23.22 23.83 18.24
CA THR A 281 -21.99 23.10 18.58
C THR A 281 -22.30 21.76 19.25
N ALA A 282 -23.30 21.72 20.12
CA ALA A 282 -23.74 20.48 20.76
C ALA A 282 -24.35 19.52 19.74
N ILE A 283 -25.14 20.00 18.78
CA ILE A 283 -25.70 19.16 17.70
C ILE A 283 -24.59 18.58 16.83
N VAL A 284 -23.62 19.40 16.40
CA VAL A 284 -22.50 18.93 15.56
C VAL A 284 -21.58 17.94 16.30
N ALA A 285 -21.39 18.09 17.62
CA ALA A 285 -20.57 17.17 18.40
C ALA A 285 -21.31 15.89 18.83
N VAL A 286 -22.60 15.99 19.17
CA VAL A 286 -23.37 14.89 19.80
C VAL A 286 -24.14 14.06 18.78
N VAL A 287 -24.61 14.62 17.66
CA VAL A 287 -25.36 13.86 16.65
C VAL A 287 -24.50 12.75 16.00
N PRO A 288 -23.22 12.96 15.65
CA PRO A 288 -22.39 11.88 15.15
C PRO A 288 -22.18 10.78 16.19
N LEU A 289 -21.94 11.15 17.46
CA LEU A 289 -21.82 10.20 18.57
C LEU A 289 -23.10 9.38 18.78
N MET A 290 -24.28 9.98 18.64
CA MET A 290 -25.56 9.29 18.79
C MET A 290 -25.91 8.41 17.58
N ALA A 291 -25.47 8.79 16.37
CA ALA A 291 -25.63 7.95 15.17
C ALA A 291 -24.71 6.71 15.20
N LEU A 292 -23.57 6.82 15.90
CA LEU A 292 -22.57 5.75 16.05
C LEU A 292 -22.92 4.74 17.17
N VAL A 293 -23.83 5.06 18.09
CA VAL A 293 -24.39 4.08 19.04
C VAL A 293 -25.50 3.31 18.33
N HIS A 294 -25.13 2.36 17.48
CA HIS A 294 -26.05 1.33 17.00
C HIS A 294 -26.42 0.39 18.16
N PRO A 295 -27.67 -0.14 18.21
CA PRO A 295 -28.06 -1.12 19.22
C PRO A 295 -27.12 -2.33 19.17
N GLU A 296 -26.67 -2.79 20.35
CA GLU A 296 -25.73 -3.89 20.62
C GLU A 296 -26.20 -5.28 20.13
N GLN A 297 -26.63 -5.40 18.88
CA GLN A 297 -27.00 -6.68 18.25
C GLN A 297 -26.07 -7.09 17.12
N THR A 298 -25.00 -6.33 16.85
CA THR A 298 -23.98 -6.78 15.90
C THR A 298 -23.17 -7.92 16.53
N PRO A 299 -23.03 -9.07 15.86
CA PRO A 299 -22.15 -10.13 16.33
C PRO A 299 -20.74 -9.58 16.53
N HIS A 300 -20.07 -9.95 17.61
CA HIS A 300 -18.66 -9.64 17.78
C HIS A 300 -17.89 -10.31 16.64
N LEU A 301 -17.34 -9.49 15.74
CA LEU A 301 -16.46 -9.89 14.66
C LEU A 301 -15.04 -9.48 15.06
N THR A 302 -14.18 -10.44 15.38
CA THR A 302 -12.77 -10.17 15.70
C THR A 302 -11.96 -9.93 14.42
N PHE A 303 -12.41 -10.46 13.29
CA PHE A 303 -11.79 -10.35 11.97
C PHE A 303 -12.84 -10.04 10.90
N SER A 304 -12.52 -9.24 9.90
CA SER A 304 -13.34 -9.02 8.69
C SER A 304 -12.52 -9.42 7.47
N GLY A 305 -13.16 -9.66 6.32
CA GLY A 305 -12.42 -10.13 5.14
C GLY A 305 -11.36 -9.18 4.58
N TRP A 306 -11.27 -7.97 5.14
CA TRP A 306 -10.26 -6.96 4.84
C TRP A 306 -9.07 -6.96 5.81
N SER A 307 -8.99 -7.92 6.74
CA SER A 307 -7.78 -8.08 7.57
C SER A 307 -6.69 -8.75 6.75
N THR A 308 -5.84 -7.95 6.11
CA THR A 308 -4.77 -8.40 5.20
C THR A 308 -3.57 -9.07 5.87
N ASP A 309 -3.52 -9.08 7.21
CA ASP A 309 -2.37 -9.62 7.96
C ASP A 309 -2.82 -10.78 8.85
N CYS A 310 -3.19 -11.91 8.23
CA CYS A 310 -3.43 -13.15 8.98
C CYS A 310 -2.10 -13.70 9.49
N TYR A 311 -1.63 -13.17 10.63
CA TYR A 311 -0.42 -13.60 11.35
C TYR A 311 0.79 -13.86 10.44
N ASP A 312 1.13 -12.93 9.54
CA ASP A 312 2.28 -13.01 8.62
C ASP A 312 2.43 -14.35 7.87
N GLY A 313 1.31 -15.05 7.62
CA GLY A 313 1.35 -16.36 6.97
C GLY A 313 1.96 -17.48 7.81
N ARG A 314 2.17 -17.31 9.13
CA ARG A 314 2.72 -18.34 10.01
C ARG A 314 1.96 -19.65 9.89
N GLY A 315 2.71 -20.74 9.79
CA GLY A 315 2.17 -22.11 9.74
C GLY A 315 1.58 -22.52 11.09
N PHE A 316 0.77 -23.59 11.07
CA PHE A 316 0.14 -24.13 12.27
C PHE A 316 1.15 -24.49 13.37
N GLY A 317 2.30 -25.07 13.01
CA GLY A 317 3.31 -25.52 13.95
C GLY A 317 3.88 -24.39 14.81
N ASP A 318 3.92 -23.16 14.28
CA ASP A 318 4.49 -22.00 14.95
C ASP A 318 3.49 -21.25 15.84
N LEU A 319 2.20 -21.63 15.80
CA LEU A 319 1.15 -20.96 16.55
C LEU A 319 0.88 -21.64 17.88
N ASN A 320 0.75 -20.81 18.92
CA ASN A 320 0.28 -21.26 20.23
C ASN A 320 -1.18 -21.73 20.13
N PRO A 321 -1.61 -22.70 20.95
CA PRO A 321 -3.00 -23.18 20.92
C PRO A 321 -4.07 -22.10 21.00
N ALA A 322 -3.80 -20.99 21.71
CA ALA A 322 -4.72 -19.86 21.85
C ALA A 322 -4.83 -18.99 20.57
N GLU A 323 -3.84 -19.02 19.69
CA GLU A 323 -3.77 -18.18 18.49
C GLU A 323 -4.39 -18.87 17.25
N ARG A 324 -4.52 -20.20 17.30
CA ARG A 324 -4.99 -21.01 16.16
C ARG A 324 -6.41 -20.69 15.73
N GLU A 325 -7.33 -20.51 16.67
CA GLU A 325 -8.72 -20.14 16.34
C GLU A 325 -8.80 -18.75 15.69
N ALA A 326 -7.95 -17.82 16.13
CA ALA A 326 -7.85 -16.49 15.53
C ALA A 326 -7.26 -16.56 14.11
N ALA A 327 -6.23 -17.38 13.91
CA ALA A 327 -5.65 -17.61 12.57
C ALA A 327 -6.67 -18.24 11.61
N PHE A 328 -7.48 -19.20 12.08
CA PHE A 328 -8.58 -19.75 11.29
C PHE A 328 -9.61 -18.68 10.93
N LEU A 329 -10.09 -17.91 11.91
CA LEU A 329 -11.10 -16.88 11.68
C LEU A 329 -10.64 -15.84 10.66
N CYS A 330 -9.36 -15.47 10.72
CA CYS A 330 -8.76 -14.57 9.76
C CYS A 330 -8.72 -15.19 8.36
N ARG A 331 -8.13 -16.39 8.18
CA ARG A 331 -8.04 -17.06 6.88
C ARG A 331 -9.40 -17.37 6.27
N ALA A 332 -10.35 -17.81 7.08
CA ALA A 332 -11.68 -18.18 6.61
C ALA A 332 -12.53 -16.97 6.17
N ARG A 333 -12.13 -15.75 6.52
CA ARG A 333 -12.71 -14.51 6.02
C ARG A 333 -11.84 -13.79 4.99
N SER A 334 -10.59 -14.19 4.81
CA SER A 334 -9.69 -13.52 3.87
C SER A 334 -10.24 -13.54 2.45
N VAL A 335 -10.14 -12.39 1.76
CA VAL A 335 -10.40 -12.26 0.32
C VAL A 335 -9.15 -12.48 -0.53
N GLU A 336 -8.02 -12.77 0.10
CA GLU A 336 -6.75 -13.06 -0.56
C GLU A 336 -6.82 -14.45 -1.22
N GLY A 337 -6.57 -14.51 -2.52
CA GLY A 337 -6.68 -15.75 -3.30
C GLY A 337 -8.10 -16.12 -3.75
N GLY A 338 -9.11 -15.29 -3.44
CA GLY A 338 -10.48 -15.49 -3.91
C GLY A 338 -11.56 -15.02 -2.91
N PRO A 339 -12.84 -15.21 -3.22
CA PRO A 339 -13.94 -14.98 -2.28
C PRO A 339 -13.77 -15.74 -0.96
N PRO A 340 -14.22 -15.16 0.17
CA PRO A 340 -13.97 -15.72 1.48
C PRO A 340 -14.76 -17.01 1.72
N LEU A 341 -14.21 -17.90 2.55
CA LEU A 341 -14.86 -19.16 2.90
C LEU A 341 -16.19 -18.94 3.63
N PHE A 342 -16.28 -17.91 4.48
CA PHE A 342 -17.50 -17.51 5.18
C PHE A 342 -17.78 -16.00 5.05
N PRO A 343 -19.05 -15.59 5.03
CA PRO A 343 -19.41 -14.19 4.92
C PRO A 343 -19.13 -13.44 6.22
N ASP A 344 -18.84 -12.13 6.10
CA ASP A 344 -18.61 -11.23 7.24
C ASP A 344 -19.85 -11.03 8.14
N THR A 345 -21.04 -11.45 7.68
CA THR A 345 -22.28 -11.41 8.47
C THR A 345 -22.36 -12.52 9.53
N LEU A 346 -21.53 -13.57 9.40
CA LEU A 346 -21.54 -14.71 10.30
C LEU A 346 -20.67 -14.43 11.53
N SER A 347 -21.19 -14.64 12.74
CA SER A 347 -20.44 -14.46 13.98
C SER A 347 -19.19 -15.37 14.06
N ASP A 348 -18.17 -14.98 14.80
CA ASP A 348 -16.94 -15.78 14.99
C ASP A 348 -17.22 -17.20 15.52
N GLN A 349 -18.13 -17.31 16.48
CA GLN A 349 -18.54 -18.61 17.02
C GLN A 349 -19.25 -19.46 15.95
N GLY A 350 -20.02 -18.82 15.07
CA GLY A 350 -20.61 -19.46 13.89
C GLY A 350 -19.53 -19.99 12.95
N VAL A 351 -18.57 -19.15 12.57
CA VAL A 351 -17.45 -19.54 11.69
C VAL A 351 -16.68 -20.72 12.28
N LEU A 352 -16.31 -20.68 13.56
CA LEU A 352 -15.63 -21.79 14.24
C LEU A 352 -16.47 -23.07 14.29
N ALA A 353 -17.77 -22.96 14.51
CA ALA A 353 -18.68 -24.11 14.51
C ALA A 353 -18.78 -24.76 13.13
N TYR A 354 -18.92 -23.95 12.06
CA TYR A 354 -18.92 -24.45 10.69
C TYR A 354 -17.55 -25.01 10.28
N GLY A 355 -16.45 -24.38 10.69
CA GLY A 355 -15.10 -24.91 10.51
C GLY A 355 -14.93 -26.32 11.08
N ARG A 356 -15.35 -26.53 12.34
CA ARG A 356 -15.35 -27.87 12.97
C ARG A 356 -16.25 -28.85 12.24
N ALA A 357 -17.40 -28.41 11.71
CA ALA A 357 -18.28 -29.28 10.93
C ALA A 357 -17.63 -29.72 9.61
N LEU A 358 -16.93 -28.81 8.92
CA LEU A 358 -16.20 -29.11 7.68
C LEU A 358 -15.12 -30.17 7.88
N CYS A 359 -14.43 -30.14 9.03
CA CYS A 359 -13.46 -31.18 9.39
C CYS A 359 -14.04 -32.59 9.48
N HIS A 360 -15.35 -32.71 9.71
CA HIS A 360 -16.04 -33.99 9.83
C HIS A 360 -16.83 -34.38 8.57
N ALA A 361 -16.80 -33.55 7.53
CA ALA A 361 -17.44 -33.84 6.27
C ALA A 361 -16.80 -35.07 5.61
N ARG A 362 -17.64 -35.97 5.11
CA ARG A 362 -17.23 -37.27 4.53
C ARG A 362 -16.75 -37.13 3.09
N ASP A 363 -17.34 -36.18 2.38
CA ASP A 363 -17.13 -35.96 0.96
C ASP A 363 -17.35 -34.48 0.60
N ARG A 364 -17.11 -34.16 -0.67
CA ARG A 364 -17.18 -32.81 -1.19
C ARG A 364 -18.62 -32.27 -1.22
N ASP A 365 -19.60 -33.13 -1.48
CA ASP A 365 -21.02 -32.76 -1.47
C ASP A 365 -21.46 -32.32 -0.07
N GLU A 366 -20.98 -33.00 0.98
CA GLU A 366 -21.23 -32.60 2.36
C GLU A 366 -20.54 -31.28 2.72
N GLN A 367 -19.30 -31.04 2.26
CA GLN A 367 -18.63 -29.74 2.45
C GLN A 367 -19.41 -28.59 1.78
N GLU A 368 -19.83 -28.78 0.53
CA GLU A 368 -20.60 -27.79 -0.22
C GLU A 368 -21.93 -27.47 0.48
N ALA A 369 -22.63 -28.50 0.98
CA ALA A 369 -23.86 -28.32 1.73
C ALA A 369 -23.66 -27.54 3.04
N ILE A 370 -22.53 -27.76 3.73
CA ILE A 370 -22.18 -27.02 4.95
C ILE A 370 -21.89 -25.55 4.62
N LEU A 371 -21.06 -25.28 3.61
CA LEU A 371 -20.71 -23.91 3.17
C LEU A 371 -21.91 -23.14 2.64
N THR A 372 -22.79 -23.80 1.87
CA THR A 372 -24.04 -23.21 1.38
C THR A 372 -24.92 -22.78 2.56
N ARG A 373 -25.05 -23.62 3.58
CA ARG A 373 -25.83 -23.28 4.79
C ARG A 373 -25.19 -22.14 5.59
N ALA A 374 -23.88 -22.01 5.54
CA ALA A 374 -23.14 -20.92 6.17
C ALA A 374 -23.21 -19.60 5.39
N GLY A 375 -23.76 -19.60 4.18
CA GLY A 375 -23.84 -18.42 3.31
C GLY A 375 -22.54 -18.07 2.61
N SER A 376 -21.64 -19.06 2.40
CA SER A 376 -20.41 -18.88 1.64
C SER A 376 -20.70 -18.43 0.20
N GLU A 377 -19.86 -17.57 -0.34
CA GLU A 377 -19.92 -17.14 -1.75
C GLU A 377 -19.31 -18.17 -2.71
N GLN A 378 -18.54 -19.13 -2.18
CA GLN A 378 -17.91 -20.21 -2.95
C GLN A 378 -18.14 -21.60 -2.32
N PRO A 379 -19.40 -22.04 -2.20
CA PRO A 379 -19.69 -23.33 -1.56
C PRO A 379 -19.09 -24.51 -2.33
N ALA A 380 -19.06 -24.44 -3.67
CA ALA A 380 -18.51 -25.48 -4.54
C ALA A 380 -16.97 -25.62 -4.45
N GLY A 381 -16.27 -24.62 -3.90
CA GLY A 381 -14.82 -24.64 -3.69
C GLY A 381 -14.39 -25.65 -2.61
N GLY A 382 -15.27 -25.92 -1.64
CA GLY A 382 -14.94 -26.69 -0.44
C GLY A 382 -14.01 -25.90 0.49
N ALA A 383 -13.51 -26.57 1.52
CA ALA A 383 -12.55 -25.95 2.45
C ALA A 383 -11.16 -26.56 2.28
N ASP A 384 -10.17 -25.68 2.12
CA ASP A 384 -8.77 -26.09 2.02
C ASP A 384 -8.29 -26.73 3.34
N PRO A 385 -7.67 -27.93 3.32
CA PRO A 385 -7.09 -28.56 4.51
C PRO A 385 -6.11 -27.65 5.27
N SER A 386 -5.35 -26.81 4.57
CA SER A 386 -4.43 -25.81 5.15
C SER A 386 -5.15 -24.74 5.97
N HIS A 387 -6.45 -24.52 5.75
CA HIS A 387 -7.29 -23.65 6.58
C HIS A 387 -7.87 -24.43 7.76
N LEU A 388 -8.30 -25.67 7.53
CA LEU A 388 -8.95 -26.48 8.57
C LEU A 388 -7.99 -26.96 9.66
N VAL A 389 -6.69 -27.08 9.35
CA VAL A 389 -5.65 -27.52 10.31
C VAL A 389 -5.65 -26.69 11.60
N TYR A 390 -6.00 -25.40 11.53
CA TYR A 390 -6.06 -24.52 12.69
C TYR A 390 -7.20 -24.84 13.68
N VAL A 391 -8.26 -25.52 13.22
CA VAL A 391 -9.44 -25.83 14.04
C VAL A 391 -9.50 -27.31 14.42
N CYS A 392 -8.99 -28.19 13.56
CA CYS A 392 -9.06 -29.64 13.73
C CYS A 392 -7.77 -30.35 13.30
N PRO A 393 -6.62 -30.00 13.90
CA PRO A 393 -5.33 -30.56 13.50
C PRO A 393 -5.28 -32.08 13.58
N GLU A 394 -6.04 -32.67 14.51
CA GLU A 394 -6.02 -34.12 14.77
C GLU A 394 -6.69 -34.94 13.66
N ILE A 395 -7.49 -34.27 12.82
CA ILE A 395 -8.16 -34.88 11.66
C ILE A 395 -7.32 -34.60 10.41
N VAL A 396 -6.99 -33.34 10.15
CA VAL A 396 -6.20 -32.94 8.97
C VAL A 396 -4.81 -33.54 8.99
N GLY A 397 -4.13 -33.54 10.15
CA GLY A 397 -2.78 -34.08 10.30
C GLY A 397 -2.66 -35.58 10.09
N LYS A 398 -3.76 -36.34 10.09
CA LYS A 398 -3.73 -37.77 9.74
C LYS A 398 -3.54 -38.00 8.24
N SER A 399 -4.10 -37.13 7.40
CA SER A 399 -3.96 -37.20 5.96
C SER A 399 -2.84 -36.30 5.42
N GLN A 400 -2.54 -35.20 6.11
CA GLN A 400 -1.54 -34.20 5.73
C GLN A 400 -0.68 -33.81 6.94
N PRO A 401 0.24 -34.70 7.37
CA PRO A 401 1.10 -34.44 8.52
C PRO A 401 2.02 -33.22 8.34
N ASP A 402 2.37 -32.88 7.10
CA ASP A 402 3.29 -31.79 6.78
C ASP A 402 2.72 -30.41 7.18
N LEU A 403 1.39 -30.28 7.21
CA LEU A 403 0.72 -29.05 7.67
C LEU A 403 0.88 -28.81 9.17
N LEU A 404 1.33 -29.81 9.94
CA LEU A 404 1.55 -29.68 11.38
C LEU A 404 2.97 -29.22 11.73
N LEU A 405 3.89 -29.24 10.75
CA LEU A 405 5.27 -28.87 10.94
C LEU A 405 5.40 -27.37 11.28
N THR A 406 6.38 -27.07 12.11
CA THR A 406 6.88 -25.70 12.30
C THR A 406 7.56 -25.20 11.02
N ALA A 407 7.68 -23.89 10.84
CA ALA A 407 8.41 -23.34 9.69
C ALA A 407 9.86 -23.88 9.62
N GLU A 408 10.52 -24.05 10.77
CA GLU A 408 11.87 -24.61 10.86
C GLU A 408 11.91 -26.09 10.39
N GLU A 409 10.92 -26.88 10.78
CA GLU A 409 10.82 -28.29 10.35
C GLU A 409 10.48 -28.41 8.86
N THR A 410 9.59 -27.55 8.34
CA THR A 410 9.29 -27.48 6.90
C THR A 410 10.53 -27.09 6.12
N GLU A 411 11.26 -26.05 6.52
CA GLU A 411 12.51 -25.63 5.87
C GLU A 411 13.55 -26.76 5.88
N ALA A 412 13.69 -27.48 7.00
CA ALA A 412 14.60 -28.61 7.10
C ALA A 412 14.17 -29.80 6.20
N ALA A 413 12.87 -30.08 6.11
CA ALA A 413 12.32 -31.12 5.24
C ALA A 413 12.51 -30.77 3.76
N ASP A 414 12.21 -29.53 3.37
CA ASP A 414 12.38 -29.02 2.01
C ASP A 414 13.86 -29.03 1.61
N ALA A 415 14.75 -28.58 2.50
CA ALA A 415 16.19 -28.64 2.27
C ALA A 415 16.71 -30.08 2.10
N ALA A 416 16.18 -31.03 2.88
CA ALA A 416 16.51 -32.45 2.76
C ALA A 416 15.99 -33.04 1.44
N TRP A 417 14.76 -32.71 1.03
CA TRP A 417 14.19 -33.13 -0.24
C TRP A 417 14.96 -32.55 -1.42
N LEU A 418 15.27 -31.25 -1.42
CA LEU A 418 16.12 -30.60 -2.43
C LEU A 418 17.51 -31.24 -2.50
N ALA A 419 18.12 -31.57 -1.37
CA ALA A 419 19.40 -32.26 -1.34
C ALA A 419 19.32 -33.66 -1.98
N GLU A 420 18.23 -34.39 -1.75
CA GLU A 420 17.99 -35.69 -2.39
C GLU A 420 17.80 -35.54 -3.91
N GLU A 421 16.97 -34.61 -4.37
CA GLU A 421 16.75 -34.35 -5.79
C GLU A 421 18.04 -33.91 -6.50
N ASN A 422 18.80 -33.00 -5.88
CA ASN A 422 20.11 -32.59 -6.37
C ASN A 422 21.09 -33.77 -6.47
N ALA A 423 21.06 -34.71 -5.52
CA ALA A 423 21.94 -35.89 -5.53
C ALA A 423 21.66 -36.86 -6.69
N ARG A 424 20.45 -36.80 -7.28
CA ARG A 424 20.10 -37.58 -8.49
C ARG A 424 20.82 -37.04 -9.72
N CYS A 425 21.09 -35.74 -9.76
CA CYS A 425 21.79 -35.10 -10.87
C CYS A 425 23.29 -35.38 -10.89
N ARG A 426 23.77 -35.90 -12.03
CA ARG A 426 25.19 -36.20 -12.25
C ARG A 426 25.78 -35.29 -13.30
N ASP A 427 26.98 -34.77 -13.02
CA ASP A 427 27.81 -34.05 -13.99
C ASP A 427 27.98 -34.90 -15.27
N PRO A 428 27.43 -34.48 -16.42
CA PRO A 428 27.50 -35.24 -17.67
C PRO A 428 28.91 -35.17 -18.30
N TRP A 429 29.81 -34.34 -17.75
CA TRP A 429 31.18 -34.16 -18.21
C TRP A 429 32.21 -34.19 -17.05
N PRO A 430 32.31 -35.30 -16.30
CA PRO A 430 33.03 -35.33 -15.02
C PRO A 430 34.55 -35.19 -15.16
N ARG A 431 35.11 -35.56 -16.34
CA ARG A 431 36.55 -35.50 -16.62
C ARG A 431 37.06 -34.10 -16.97
N THR A 432 36.17 -33.17 -17.32
CA THR A 432 36.54 -31.81 -17.70
C THR A 432 35.93 -30.86 -16.68
N LYS A 433 36.77 -30.43 -15.74
CA LYS A 433 36.37 -29.58 -14.61
C LYS A 433 36.39 -28.12 -15.02
N GLY A 434 35.29 -27.41 -14.74
CA GLY A 434 35.25 -25.95 -14.82
C GLY A 434 36.11 -25.32 -13.71
N VAL A 435 36.44 -24.04 -13.88
CA VAL A 435 36.99 -23.20 -12.80
C VAL A 435 35.99 -23.13 -11.65
N VAL A 436 34.72 -22.90 -12.01
CA VAL A 436 33.56 -23.08 -11.15
C VAL A 436 32.57 -24.00 -11.87
N GLN A 437 31.85 -24.79 -11.09
CA GLN A 437 30.84 -25.71 -11.61
C GLN A 437 29.84 -26.09 -10.54
N ALA A 438 28.60 -26.35 -10.95
CA ALA A 438 27.55 -26.94 -10.12
C ALA A 438 26.72 -27.90 -10.97
N SER A 439 26.17 -28.92 -10.32
CA SER A 439 25.20 -29.86 -10.89
C SER A 439 24.04 -29.95 -9.91
N VAL A 440 22.86 -29.52 -10.35
CA VAL A 440 21.66 -29.37 -9.51
C VAL A 440 20.42 -29.83 -10.29
N LYS A 441 19.35 -30.10 -9.56
CA LYS A 441 18.01 -30.19 -10.14
C LYS A 441 17.51 -28.77 -10.40
N TYR A 442 16.94 -28.56 -11.58
CA TYR A 442 16.27 -27.30 -11.94
C TYR A 442 14.79 -27.59 -12.12
N PHE A 443 13.94 -26.82 -11.45
CA PHE A 443 12.50 -26.99 -11.44
C PHE A 443 11.85 -25.95 -12.35
N LEU A 444 10.87 -26.38 -13.15
CA LEU A 444 10.12 -25.59 -14.14
C LEU A 444 8.65 -25.53 -13.71
N PHE A 445 7.89 -24.55 -14.21
CA PHE A 445 6.44 -24.53 -13.97
C PHE A 445 5.75 -25.75 -14.58
N ALA A 446 4.76 -26.28 -13.86
CA ALA A 446 3.94 -27.42 -14.28
C ALA A 446 3.13 -27.14 -15.56
N ASP A 447 2.88 -25.87 -15.88
CA ASP A 447 2.07 -25.45 -17.03
C ASP A 447 2.90 -25.17 -18.30
N GLY A 448 4.16 -25.63 -18.34
CA GLY A 448 4.98 -25.62 -19.56
C GLY A 448 5.76 -24.33 -19.77
N ASP A 449 6.56 -23.93 -18.78
CA ASP A 449 7.49 -22.80 -18.90
C ASP A 449 8.41 -22.98 -20.12
N PRO A 450 8.82 -21.91 -20.84
CA PRO A 450 9.61 -22.06 -22.06
C PRO A 450 11.07 -22.43 -21.80
N GLY A 451 11.48 -22.64 -20.53
CA GLY A 451 12.84 -23.00 -20.15
C GLY A 451 13.37 -22.21 -18.95
N TYR A 452 14.66 -21.91 -18.95
CA TYR A 452 15.30 -21.08 -17.91
C TYR A 452 16.31 -20.10 -18.50
N MET A 453 16.65 -19.06 -17.75
CA MET A 453 17.59 -18.03 -18.20
C MET A 453 18.97 -18.18 -17.58
N VAL A 454 20.01 -17.88 -18.38
CA VAL A 454 21.33 -17.49 -17.88
C VAL A 454 21.45 -15.99 -18.08
N TYR A 455 21.63 -15.22 -17.01
CA TYR A 455 21.54 -13.76 -17.06
C TYR A 455 22.47 -13.06 -16.06
N ASP A 456 22.68 -11.76 -16.29
CA ASP A 456 23.32 -10.83 -15.37
C ASP A 456 22.22 -10.14 -14.52
N PRO A 457 22.09 -10.46 -13.22
CA PRO A 457 20.98 -10.00 -12.39
C PRO A 457 21.01 -8.50 -12.06
N ASP A 458 22.18 -7.88 -12.13
CA ASP A 458 22.39 -6.48 -11.74
C ASP A 458 22.35 -5.54 -12.95
N ASP A 459 21.91 -6.04 -14.12
CA ASP A 459 21.89 -5.29 -15.36
C ASP A 459 20.53 -4.64 -15.61
N GLU A 460 20.49 -3.30 -15.57
CA GLU A 460 19.29 -2.49 -15.86
C GLU A 460 18.80 -2.58 -17.31
N THR A 461 19.58 -3.22 -18.20
CA THR A 461 19.23 -3.44 -19.62
C THR A 461 19.32 -4.92 -19.99
N PRO A 462 18.50 -5.79 -19.36
CA PRO A 462 18.61 -7.24 -19.48
C PRO A 462 18.07 -7.70 -20.84
N GLY A 463 18.92 -7.66 -21.87
CA GLY A 463 18.69 -8.36 -23.15
C GLY A 463 17.28 -8.21 -23.77
N PRO A 464 16.77 -9.25 -24.47
CA PRO A 464 15.44 -9.24 -25.06
C PRO A 464 14.40 -9.49 -23.98
N THR A 465 13.17 -9.04 -24.20
CA THR A 465 12.07 -9.37 -23.28
C THR A 465 11.80 -10.89 -23.30
N MET A 466 11.18 -11.43 -22.25
CA MET A 466 10.80 -12.85 -22.20
C MET A 466 9.94 -13.24 -23.43
N GLU A 467 9.03 -12.36 -23.84
CA GLU A 467 8.20 -12.54 -25.04
C GLU A 467 9.04 -12.61 -26.33
N GLU A 468 9.99 -11.70 -26.52
CA GLU A 468 10.89 -11.71 -27.68
C GLU A 468 11.78 -12.96 -27.71
N ALA A 469 12.27 -13.41 -26.54
CA ALA A 469 13.07 -14.62 -26.41
C ALA A 469 12.24 -15.87 -26.72
N MET A 470 10.99 -15.93 -26.26
CA MET A 470 10.04 -17.00 -26.58
C MET A 470 9.73 -17.03 -28.07
N ASP A 471 9.40 -15.90 -28.68
CA ASP A 471 9.17 -15.80 -30.12
C ASP A 471 10.37 -16.33 -30.92
N GLU A 472 11.61 -16.04 -30.48
CA GLU A 472 12.81 -16.58 -31.12
C GLU A 472 12.94 -18.10 -30.96
N LEU A 473 12.64 -18.64 -29.77
CA LEU A 473 12.65 -20.09 -29.53
C LEU A 473 11.59 -20.81 -30.38
N PHE A 474 10.38 -20.26 -30.45
CA PHE A 474 9.27 -20.86 -31.21
C PHE A 474 9.33 -20.56 -32.72
N ALA A 475 10.17 -19.63 -33.17
CA ALA A 475 10.36 -19.34 -34.59
C ALA A 475 10.97 -20.50 -35.38
N SER A 476 11.60 -21.48 -34.71
CA SER A 476 12.04 -22.71 -35.35
C SER A 476 12.06 -23.89 -34.39
N ASP A 477 11.54 -25.05 -34.82
CA ASP A 477 11.57 -26.31 -34.06
C ASP A 477 12.98 -26.76 -33.62
N ASP A 478 14.03 -26.18 -34.20
CA ASP A 478 15.44 -26.47 -33.95
C ASP A 478 16.14 -25.43 -33.03
N ALA A 479 15.43 -24.44 -32.48
CA ALA A 479 16.00 -23.42 -31.59
C ALA A 479 15.83 -23.81 -30.12
N ILE A 480 16.95 -24.01 -29.42
CA ILE A 480 16.97 -24.36 -27.98
C ILE A 480 17.57 -23.26 -27.12
N VAL A 481 18.12 -22.20 -27.73
CA VAL A 481 18.68 -21.04 -27.04
C VAL A 481 18.36 -19.77 -27.81
N ALA A 482 17.72 -18.82 -27.14
CA ALA A 482 17.59 -17.44 -27.56
C ALA A 482 18.47 -16.55 -26.68
N ALA A 483 19.25 -15.64 -27.26
CA ALA A 483 20.19 -14.84 -26.47
C ALA A 483 20.41 -13.45 -27.07
N ASP A 484 20.24 -12.42 -26.25
CA ASP A 484 20.62 -11.06 -26.58
C ASP A 484 21.13 -10.31 -25.33
N GLY A 485 22.06 -9.38 -25.56
CA GLY A 485 22.70 -8.62 -24.48
C GLY A 485 23.31 -9.52 -23.41
N SER A 486 22.77 -9.40 -22.19
CA SER A 486 23.21 -10.07 -20.97
C SER A 486 22.32 -11.22 -20.52
N ALA A 487 21.38 -11.65 -21.35
CA ALA A 487 20.47 -12.75 -21.06
C ALA A 487 20.46 -13.80 -22.18
N ALA A 488 20.26 -15.04 -21.79
CA ALA A 488 20.02 -16.16 -22.70
C ALA A 488 18.94 -17.07 -22.11
N LEU A 489 17.83 -17.22 -22.82
CA LEU A 489 16.77 -18.18 -22.52
C LEU A 489 17.12 -19.54 -23.16
N ILE A 490 17.14 -20.59 -22.34
CA ILE A 490 17.43 -21.97 -22.73
C ILE A 490 16.15 -22.76 -22.61
N GLY A 491 15.61 -23.23 -23.73
CA GLY A 491 14.44 -24.09 -23.75
C GLY A 491 14.74 -25.53 -23.36
N HIS A 492 13.69 -26.27 -23.01
CA HIS A 492 13.70 -27.73 -22.84
C HIS A 492 13.10 -28.41 -24.08
N VAL A 493 13.34 -29.71 -24.25
CA VAL A 493 12.85 -30.49 -25.42
C VAL A 493 11.76 -31.49 -25.07
N ALA A 494 11.68 -31.94 -23.82
CA ALA A 494 10.63 -32.82 -23.34
C ALA A 494 9.66 -32.03 -22.44
N ASP A 495 8.39 -32.43 -22.46
CA ASP A 495 7.39 -31.88 -21.54
C ASP A 495 7.69 -32.35 -20.11
N VAL A 496 8.57 -31.61 -19.43
CA VAL A 496 9.10 -31.92 -18.10
C VAL A 496 8.89 -30.77 -17.14
N ILE A 497 8.60 -31.11 -15.89
CA ILE A 497 8.48 -30.15 -14.78
C ILE A 497 9.82 -29.92 -14.08
N ASP A 498 10.84 -30.70 -14.44
CA ASP A 498 12.18 -30.61 -13.87
C ASP A 498 13.25 -31.19 -14.81
N LEU A 499 14.51 -30.79 -14.62
CA LEU A 499 15.64 -31.32 -15.37
C LEU A 499 16.93 -31.29 -14.54
N CYS A 500 17.94 -32.04 -14.98
CA CYS A 500 19.27 -31.95 -14.38
C CYS A 500 20.12 -30.90 -15.10
N LEU A 501 20.41 -29.81 -14.39
CA LEU A 501 21.23 -28.71 -14.86
C LEU A 501 22.66 -28.86 -14.36
N THR A 502 23.63 -28.88 -15.27
CA THR A 502 25.05 -28.70 -14.93
C THR A 502 25.59 -27.45 -15.57
N VAL A 503 26.11 -26.54 -14.76
CA VAL A 503 26.79 -25.32 -15.23
C VAL A 503 28.29 -25.44 -15.02
N LYS A 504 29.09 -24.94 -15.98
CA LYS A 504 30.55 -24.91 -15.88
C LYS A 504 31.11 -23.65 -16.52
N ALA A 505 32.03 -22.98 -15.83
CA ALA A 505 32.80 -21.88 -16.41
C ALA A 505 34.25 -22.30 -16.70
N PHE A 506 34.83 -21.88 -17.83
CA PHE A 506 36.20 -22.19 -18.22
C PHE A 506 36.97 -20.94 -18.61
N ARG A 507 38.28 -20.87 -18.30
CA ARG A 507 39.16 -19.77 -18.76
C ARG A 507 39.41 -19.78 -20.26
N THR A 508 39.24 -20.94 -20.90
CA THR A 508 39.49 -21.13 -22.32
C THR A 508 38.36 -21.96 -22.94
N PRO A 509 38.07 -21.78 -24.23
CA PRO A 509 37.05 -22.57 -24.93
C PRO A 509 37.27 -24.07 -24.74
N PRO A 510 36.32 -24.80 -24.13
CA PRO A 510 36.49 -26.23 -23.90
C PRO A 510 36.22 -27.01 -25.20
N PRO A 511 36.72 -28.27 -25.31
CA PRO A 511 36.57 -29.09 -26.50
C PRO A 511 35.11 -29.20 -26.96
N LYS A 512 34.87 -29.14 -28.28
CA LYS A 512 33.53 -29.36 -28.83
C LYS A 512 33.17 -30.84 -28.72
N ARG A 513 31.92 -31.13 -28.32
CA ARG A 513 31.41 -32.49 -28.18
C ARG A 513 29.95 -32.55 -28.60
N THR A 514 29.68 -32.91 -29.84
CA THR A 514 28.29 -33.13 -30.30
C THR A 514 27.85 -34.57 -30.09
N ALA A 515 28.80 -35.52 -30.03
CA ALA A 515 28.49 -36.93 -29.81
C ALA A 515 27.78 -37.21 -28.48
N GLY A 516 26.57 -37.77 -28.58
CA GLY A 516 25.72 -38.19 -27.45
C GLY A 516 24.91 -37.05 -26.82
N TRP A 517 24.70 -35.96 -27.57
CA TRP A 517 23.80 -34.86 -27.24
C TRP A 517 22.79 -34.68 -28.38
N ASP A 518 21.56 -34.32 -28.03
CA ASP A 518 20.47 -34.17 -29.00
C ASP A 518 20.53 -32.76 -29.62
N HIS A 519 20.83 -31.75 -28.81
CA HIS A 519 21.02 -30.38 -29.26
C HIS A 519 22.30 -29.77 -28.69
N VAL A 520 23.02 -29.02 -29.53
CA VAL A 520 24.16 -28.20 -29.11
C VAL A 520 24.14 -26.84 -29.79
N ALA A 521 24.08 -25.78 -28.98
CA ALA A 521 24.07 -24.40 -29.44
C ALA A 521 25.18 -23.60 -28.74
N GLU A 522 25.81 -22.66 -29.45
CA GLU A 522 26.74 -21.70 -28.87
C GLU A 522 26.37 -20.27 -29.27
N VAL A 523 26.09 -19.43 -28.28
CA VAL A 523 25.62 -18.05 -28.43
C VAL A 523 26.54 -17.07 -27.70
N PRO A 524 26.63 -15.80 -28.15
CA PRO A 524 27.27 -14.76 -27.36
C PRO A 524 26.41 -14.35 -26.17
N ILE A 525 27.03 -13.98 -25.06
CA ILE A 525 26.38 -13.33 -23.91
C ILE A 525 27.35 -12.28 -23.32
N VAL A 526 26.82 -11.21 -22.74
CA VAL A 526 27.59 -10.15 -22.09
C VAL A 526 27.32 -10.18 -20.60
N SER A 527 28.36 -10.04 -19.78
CA SER A 527 28.21 -9.73 -18.36
C SER A 527 28.65 -8.28 -18.18
N ARG A 528 27.71 -7.39 -17.84
CA ARG A 528 27.99 -5.95 -17.69
C ARG A 528 28.43 -5.61 -16.27
N THR A 529 28.02 -6.40 -15.28
CA THR A 529 28.37 -6.22 -13.86
C THR A 529 29.43 -7.22 -13.39
N GLY A 530 29.76 -8.19 -14.24
CA GLY A 530 30.64 -9.30 -13.89
C GLY A 530 29.92 -10.44 -13.19
N GLN A 531 28.59 -10.46 -13.23
CA GLN A 531 27.75 -11.58 -12.80
C GLN A 531 27.12 -12.29 -14.01
N LEU A 532 27.12 -13.62 -13.98
CA LEU A 532 26.26 -14.46 -14.80
C LEU A 532 25.80 -15.65 -13.96
N THR A 533 24.49 -15.81 -13.80
CA THR A 533 23.90 -16.90 -13.01
C THR A 533 22.63 -17.43 -13.68
N VAL A 534 21.99 -18.39 -13.04
CA VAL A 534 20.66 -18.91 -13.35
C VAL A 534 19.76 -18.60 -12.15
N PRO A 535 18.44 -18.35 -12.34
CA PRO A 535 17.54 -18.12 -11.22
C PRO A 535 17.63 -19.22 -10.16
N GLU A 536 17.80 -18.82 -8.91
CA GLU A 536 17.68 -19.71 -7.76
C GLU A 536 16.20 -20.00 -7.50
N MET A 537 15.90 -21.10 -6.81
CA MET A 537 14.53 -21.48 -6.50
C MET A 537 13.80 -20.37 -5.72
N SER A 538 12.70 -19.87 -6.28
CA SER A 538 11.79 -18.92 -5.62
C SER A 538 10.67 -19.61 -4.85
N TYR A 539 9.85 -18.82 -4.15
CA TYR A 539 8.71 -19.30 -3.34
C TYR A 539 7.64 -20.05 -4.15
N ASP A 540 7.58 -19.84 -5.46
CA ASP A 540 6.71 -20.57 -6.40
C ASP A 540 7.27 -21.96 -6.78
N GLY A 541 8.43 -22.35 -6.25
CA GLY A 541 9.06 -23.65 -6.48
C GLY A 541 9.83 -23.74 -7.79
N VAL A 542 10.06 -22.62 -8.49
CA VAL A 542 10.75 -22.59 -9.79
C VAL A 542 12.17 -22.07 -9.65
N GLY A 543 13.14 -22.75 -10.29
CA GLY A 543 14.54 -22.34 -10.27
C GLY A 543 15.51 -23.47 -9.92
N ALA A 544 16.77 -23.09 -9.71
CA ALA A 544 17.83 -24.02 -9.33
C ALA A 544 17.67 -24.44 -7.85
N GLY A 545 17.59 -25.76 -7.61
CA GLY A 545 17.46 -26.33 -6.26
C GLY A 545 18.69 -26.20 -5.37
N ALA A 546 19.73 -25.48 -5.81
CA ALA A 546 20.88 -25.10 -5.00
C ALA A 546 21.56 -23.85 -5.61
N PRO A 547 22.30 -23.06 -4.81
CA PRO A 547 22.99 -21.87 -5.30
C PRO A 547 23.92 -22.16 -6.48
N ILE A 548 23.82 -21.34 -7.52
CA ILE A 548 24.63 -21.45 -8.73
C ILE A 548 25.83 -20.50 -8.64
N PRO A 549 27.07 -20.99 -8.87
CA PRO A 549 28.24 -20.11 -8.81
C PRO A 549 28.22 -19.11 -9.98
N ASN A 550 28.74 -17.90 -9.75
CA ASN A 550 28.93 -16.91 -10.80
C ASN A 550 29.77 -17.48 -11.96
N LEU A 551 29.19 -17.50 -13.15
CA LEU A 551 29.77 -18.05 -14.37
C LEU A 551 30.67 -17.05 -15.11
N ALA A 552 30.60 -15.75 -14.79
CA ALA A 552 31.45 -14.69 -15.32
C ALA A 552 32.81 -14.62 -14.58
N ILE A 553 33.61 -15.68 -14.73
CA ILE A 553 34.86 -15.88 -13.97
C ILE A 553 35.96 -14.83 -14.21
N GLU A 554 35.86 -14.00 -15.26
CA GLU A 554 36.79 -12.90 -15.53
C GLU A 554 36.18 -11.52 -15.17
N GLY A 555 35.02 -11.49 -14.51
CA GLY A 555 34.27 -10.28 -14.22
C GLY A 555 33.54 -9.74 -15.45
N GLU A 556 33.41 -8.43 -15.54
CA GLU A 556 32.73 -7.76 -16.65
C GLU A 556 33.36 -8.12 -18.00
N GLY A 557 32.54 -8.46 -18.99
CA GLY A 557 33.05 -8.78 -20.32
C GLY A 557 32.13 -9.54 -21.22
N ARG A 558 32.70 -10.00 -22.34
CA ARG A 558 32.01 -10.81 -23.35
C ARG A 558 32.35 -12.28 -23.16
N TYR A 559 31.30 -13.09 -23.09
CA TYR A 559 31.37 -14.51 -22.89
C TYR A 559 30.70 -15.26 -24.05
N ARG A 560 30.97 -16.56 -24.08
CA ARG A 560 30.33 -17.53 -24.95
C ARG A 560 29.60 -18.52 -24.07
N LEU A 561 28.32 -18.67 -24.33
CA LEU A 561 27.46 -19.66 -23.70
C LEU A 561 27.28 -20.81 -24.68
N ARG A 562 27.70 -22.02 -24.28
CA ARG A 562 27.45 -23.24 -25.03
C ARG A 562 26.52 -24.14 -24.24
N VAL A 563 25.39 -24.48 -24.83
CA VAL A 563 24.35 -25.30 -24.21
C VAL A 563 24.31 -26.64 -24.92
N TYR A 564 24.27 -27.71 -24.12
CA TYR A 564 24.05 -29.07 -24.59
C TYR A 564 22.81 -29.62 -23.91
N VAL A 565 21.88 -30.16 -24.69
CA VAL A 565 20.63 -30.75 -24.21
C VAL A 565 20.53 -32.19 -24.70
N ARG A 566 20.08 -33.08 -23.82
CA ARG A 566 19.72 -34.46 -24.17
C ARG A 566 18.64 -35.02 -23.27
N VAL A 567 17.91 -36.00 -23.76
CA VAL A 567 16.98 -36.81 -22.96
C VAL A 567 17.52 -38.22 -22.79
N ARG A 568 17.67 -38.68 -21.55
CA ARG A 568 18.17 -40.04 -21.25
C ARG A 568 17.36 -40.70 -20.16
N ALA A 569 16.81 -41.88 -20.47
CA ALA A 569 16.02 -42.67 -19.54
C ALA A 569 14.83 -41.90 -18.92
N GLY A 570 14.22 -41.01 -19.72
CA GLY A 570 13.08 -40.18 -19.29
C GLY A 570 13.47 -38.90 -18.55
N GLU A 571 14.76 -38.66 -18.30
CA GLU A 571 15.24 -37.44 -17.65
C GLU A 571 15.95 -36.53 -18.67
N GLU A 572 15.58 -35.25 -18.67
CA GLU A 572 16.25 -34.22 -19.46
C GLU A 572 17.49 -33.69 -18.74
N GLN A 573 18.59 -33.54 -19.48
CA GLN A 573 19.89 -33.15 -18.93
C GLN A 573 20.47 -32.00 -19.73
N HIS A 574 20.75 -30.90 -19.04
CA HIS A 574 21.35 -29.71 -19.61
C HIS A 574 22.79 -29.56 -19.10
N LEU A 575 23.71 -29.29 -20.02
CA LEU A 575 25.05 -28.84 -19.71
C LEU A 575 25.24 -27.44 -20.29
N VAL A 576 25.38 -26.46 -19.42
CA VAL A 576 25.61 -25.07 -19.76
C VAL A 576 27.07 -24.74 -19.49
N VAL A 577 27.75 -24.21 -20.50
CA VAL A 577 29.18 -23.95 -20.46
C VAL A 577 29.47 -22.51 -20.83
N VAL A 578 30.07 -21.77 -19.91
CA VAL A 578 30.45 -20.36 -20.09
C VAL A 578 31.97 -20.23 -20.20
N PHE A 579 32.46 -19.44 -21.15
CA PHE A 579 33.88 -19.13 -21.26
C PHE A 579 34.11 -17.76 -21.93
N PRO A 580 35.20 -17.06 -21.63
CA PRO A 580 35.51 -15.77 -22.27
C PRO A 580 35.57 -15.90 -23.80
N GLY A 581 34.97 -14.95 -24.51
CA GLY A 581 35.06 -14.90 -25.96
C GLY A 581 34.31 -13.73 -26.61
N THR A 582 34.94 -13.11 -27.60
CA THR A 582 34.47 -11.88 -28.24
C THR A 582 33.63 -12.11 -29.50
N SER A 583 33.50 -13.36 -29.95
CA SER A 583 32.73 -13.71 -31.14
C SER A 583 31.25 -13.38 -30.96
N LYS A 584 30.67 -12.64 -31.91
CA LYS A 584 29.23 -12.38 -32.00
C LYS A 584 28.45 -13.45 -32.77
N LYS A 585 29.14 -14.45 -33.35
CA LYS A 585 28.49 -15.46 -34.20
C LYS A 585 27.72 -16.45 -33.34
N ARG A 586 26.45 -16.72 -33.67
CA ARG A 586 25.73 -17.90 -33.17
C ARG A 586 26.21 -19.13 -33.95
N LEU A 587 26.49 -20.24 -33.27
CA LEU A 587 26.92 -21.49 -33.88
C LEU A 587 25.94 -22.60 -33.50
N LYS A 588 25.29 -23.21 -34.48
CA LYS A 588 24.64 -24.52 -34.31
C LYS A 588 25.69 -25.60 -34.55
N LEU A 589 25.90 -26.47 -33.57
CA LEU A 589 26.87 -27.56 -33.66
C LEU A 589 26.07 -28.86 -33.78
N ARG A 590 25.97 -29.42 -34.99
CA ARG A 590 25.41 -30.77 -35.21
C ARG A 590 26.51 -31.82 -35.02
#